data_AF-A0A2Y9QRZ4-F1
#
_entry.id   AF-A0A2Y9QRZ4-F1
#
_cell.length_a   1.000
_cell.length_b   1.000
_cell.length_c   1.000
_cell.angle_alpha   90.00
_cell.angle_beta   90.00
_cell.angle_gamma   90.00
#
_symmetry.space_group_name_H-M   'P 1'
#
loop_
_entity.id
_entity.type
_entity.pdbx_description
1 polymer ?
#
loop_
_entity_poly.entity_id
_entity_poly.type
_entity_poly.pdbx_seq_one_letter_code
_entity_poly.pdbx_strand_id
1 'polypeptide(L)'
;MPASLWLLPGPPPEQPPSLAVWNFGADAAPAPPGPGWSPPHPPVHGASVPETFVFTDSSDEGLQERLGRHLVVTNCSAEHSHPALSCKMAAEFDAFLASGLRWFCHVDDDNYVNPRALLQLLATFAPARDVYVGRPSLNRPIHASEPQPRNHTRLVQFWFATGGAGFCINRKLALKMVPWASGPRFVDTSTLIRLPDDCTVGYIIECKLGGRLQPSPLFHSHLETLQLLGAAQLPEQVTLSYGVFEGKLNVIKLQGPFSPEEDPSRFRSLHCLLFPDTPWCPQLVAR
;
A
#
# COMPACT_ATOMS: atom_id res chain seq x y z
N MET A 1 19.54 15.91 -23.40
CA MET A 1 19.21 16.94 -22.39
C MET A 1 18.25 16.29 -21.42
N PRO A 2 18.56 16.25 -20.11
CA PRO A 2 18.07 15.18 -19.25
C PRO A 2 16.64 15.45 -18.75
N ALA A 3 15.77 14.46 -18.82
CA ALA A 3 14.39 14.52 -18.37
C ALA A 3 14.17 13.54 -17.21
N SER A 4 13.65 14.07 -16.12
CA SER A 4 13.44 13.42 -14.84
C SER A 4 12.32 12.36 -14.88
N LEU A 5 12.62 11.18 -14.34
CA LEU A 5 11.76 10.20 -13.66
C LEU A 5 10.27 10.60 -13.46
N TRP A 6 9.35 10.05 -14.27
CA TRP A 6 7.92 9.87 -13.92
C TRP A 6 7.44 8.50 -14.43
N LEU A 7 6.74 7.74 -13.58
CA LEU A 7 6.18 6.42 -13.93
C LEU A 7 4.96 6.56 -14.86
N LEU A 8 4.85 5.60 -15.80
CA LEU A 8 3.75 5.18 -16.69
C LEU A 8 3.67 5.80 -18.10
N PRO A 9 3.66 4.92 -19.14
CA PRO A 9 2.41 4.43 -19.74
C PRO A 9 2.28 2.88 -19.74
N GLY A 10 1.07 2.31 -19.70
CA GLY A 10 0.81 0.84 -19.77
C GLY A 10 0.08 0.40 -21.06
N PRO A 11 -0.46 -0.86 -21.18
CA PRO A 11 0.16 -2.23 -21.19
C PRO A 11 -0.17 -3.00 -22.53
N PRO A 12 -0.02 -4.36 -22.73
CA PRO A 12 0.76 -5.49 -22.12
C PRO A 12 1.66 -6.29 -23.16
N PRO A 13 2.39 -7.41 -22.87
CA PRO A 13 2.19 -8.43 -21.82
C PRO A 13 3.35 -8.76 -20.87
N GLU A 14 2.93 -9.40 -19.77
CA GLU A 14 3.66 -10.04 -18.65
C GLU A 14 4.18 -9.13 -17.52
N GLN A 15 3.22 -8.85 -16.61
CA GLN A 15 3.31 -8.73 -15.15
C GLN A 15 4.26 -7.67 -14.55
N PRO A 16 3.72 -6.57 -13.99
CA PRO A 16 4.50 -5.56 -13.29
C PRO A 16 4.60 -5.81 -11.75
N PRO A 17 5.52 -5.10 -11.04
CA PRO A 17 5.99 -5.42 -9.69
C PRO A 17 5.07 -4.96 -8.53
N SER A 18 5.03 -5.74 -7.44
CA SER A 18 4.39 -5.41 -6.15
C SER A 18 5.08 -4.22 -5.46
N LEU A 19 4.37 -3.21 -4.94
CA LEU A 19 5.03 -1.94 -4.62
C LEU A 19 4.40 -1.12 -3.47
N ALA A 20 4.87 -1.29 -2.22
CA ALA A 20 5.40 -0.22 -1.33
C ALA A 20 5.41 -0.63 0.16
N VAL A 21 6.24 0.05 0.96
CA VAL A 21 6.24 0.09 2.44
C VAL A 21 6.27 1.56 2.85
N TRP A 22 5.32 2.08 3.64
CA TRP A 22 5.22 3.51 4.01
C TRP A 22 5.36 3.79 5.52
N ASN A 23 6.18 4.77 5.93
CA ASN A 23 6.42 5.18 7.34
C ASN A 23 5.68 6.45 7.78
N PHE A 24 5.29 6.52 9.07
CA PHE A 24 4.91 7.78 9.76
C PHE A 24 5.48 7.93 11.18
N GLY A 25 6.15 9.08 11.39
CA GLY A 25 6.77 9.54 12.62
C GLY A 25 5.92 10.57 13.41
N ALA A 26 4.75 10.22 13.95
CA ALA A 26 4.20 10.89 15.13
C ALA A 26 5.22 10.93 16.29
N ASP A 27 5.84 12.09 16.52
CA ASP A 27 6.36 12.51 17.82
C ASP A 27 5.73 13.86 18.15
N ALA A 28 4.83 13.88 19.14
CA ALA A 28 4.51 15.08 19.89
C ALA A 28 3.85 14.68 21.23
N ALA A 29 4.64 14.65 22.30
CA ALA A 29 4.14 14.91 23.65
C ALA A 29 4.65 16.30 24.08
N PRO A 30 3.86 17.10 24.82
CA PRO A 30 4.17 18.51 25.03
C PRO A 30 5.20 18.71 26.15
N ALA A 31 6.16 19.62 25.94
CA ALA A 31 7.01 20.16 27.00
C ALA A 31 6.56 21.60 27.35
N PRO A 32 6.66 22.04 28.63
CA PRO A 32 6.16 23.33 29.09
C PRO A 32 7.09 24.50 28.66
N PRO A 33 6.63 25.77 28.71
CA PRO A 33 7.39 26.89 28.19
C PRO A 33 8.42 27.40 29.20
N GLY A 34 9.65 27.64 28.73
CA GLY A 34 10.68 28.42 29.42
C GLY A 34 11.19 29.54 28.48
N PRO A 35 11.46 30.76 28.98
CA PRO A 35 11.58 31.94 28.14
C PRO A 35 13.00 32.17 27.60
N GLY A 36 13.05 32.53 26.32
CA GLY A 36 14.03 33.47 25.77
C GLY A 36 15.40 32.92 25.41
N TRP A 37 15.57 32.51 24.14
CA TRP A 37 16.50 33.09 23.15
C TRP A 37 16.46 32.28 21.83
N SER A 38 16.51 32.94 20.67
CA SER A 38 16.44 32.32 19.33
C SER A 38 17.70 32.64 18.49
N PRO A 39 18.29 31.66 17.78
CA PRO A 39 19.13 31.89 16.60
C PRO A 39 18.32 31.67 15.29
N PRO A 40 18.89 32.00 14.11
CA PRO A 40 18.17 31.99 12.84
C PRO A 40 17.66 30.59 12.49
N HIS A 41 16.40 30.53 12.06
CA HIS A 41 15.66 29.30 11.77
C HIS A 41 16.41 28.36 10.81
N PRO A 42 16.72 27.12 11.21
CA PRO A 42 16.76 26.02 10.26
C PRO A 42 15.32 25.74 9.80
N PRO A 43 15.10 25.20 8.58
CA PRO A 43 13.78 24.74 8.18
C PRO A 43 13.26 23.75 9.23
N VAL A 44 12.03 23.98 9.67
CA VAL A 44 11.35 23.28 10.76
C VAL A 44 11.61 21.76 10.67
N HIS A 45 12.32 21.23 11.66
CA HIS A 45 12.43 19.79 11.91
C HIS A 45 11.03 19.19 12.15
N GLY A 46 10.72 18.06 11.49
CA GLY A 46 9.68 17.15 11.94
C GLY A 46 8.72 16.56 10.91
N ALA A 47 8.85 16.85 9.61
CA ALA A 47 8.05 16.14 8.60
C ALA A 47 8.72 14.80 8.26
N SER A 48 8.17 13.67 8.73
CA SER A 48 8.57 12.35 8.23
C SER A 48 8.16 12.24 6.76
N VAL A 49 9.12 12.27 5.84
CA VAL A 49 8.86 12.00 4.43
C VAL A 49 8.54 10.50 4.31
N PRO A 50 7.44 10.13 3.64
CA PRO A 50 7.15 8.73 3.38
C PRO A 50 8.28 8.14 2.53
N GLU A 51 8.89 7.04 2.99
CA GLU A 51 9.80 6.25 2.15
C GLU A 51 8.97 5.27 1.32
N THR A 52 9.39 5.00 0.09
CA THR A 52 8.78 4.00 -0.80
C THR A 52 9.87 3.05 -1.27
N PHE A 53 9.60 1.75 -1.23
CA PHE A 53 10.47 0.69 -1.73
C PHE A 53 9.74 -0.13 -2.78
N VAL A 54 10.41 -0.45 -3.87
CA VAL A 54 9.87 -1.22 -5.00
C VAL A 54 10.38 -2.64 -4.96
N PHE A 55 9.50 -3.65 -4.93
CA PHE A 55 9.90 -5.05 -4.90
C PHE A 55 9.60 -5.70 -6.26
N THR A 56 10.66 -6.10 -6.96
CA THR A 56 10.57 -6.68 -8.31
C THR A 56 11.24 -8.05 -8.35
N ASP A 57 10.98 -8.83 -9.38
CA ASP A 57 11.62 -10.13 -9.66
C ASP A 57 12.82 -10.00 -10.62
N SER A 58 13.00 -8.82 -11.22
CA SER A 58 14.02 -8.58 -12.24
C SER A 58 14.63 -7.18 -12.14
N SER A 59 15.90 -7.08 -12.54
CA SER A 59 16.60 -5.79 -12.60
C SER A 59 16.11 -4.96 -13.78
N ASP A 60 15.94 -3.66 -13.57
CA ASP A 60 15.65 -2.69 -14.63
C ASP A 60 16.58 -1.48 -14.46
N GLU A 61 17.39 -1.18 -15.48
CA GLU A 61 18.40 -0.11 -15.41
C GLU A 61 17.76 1.26 -15.19
N GLY A 62 16.62 1.52 -15.85
CA GLY A 62 15.89 2.77 -15.74
C GLY A 62 15.34 2.97 -14.33
N LEU A 63 14.72 1.94 -13.75
CA LEU A 63 14.25 1.95 -12.36
C LEU A 63 15.42 2.03 -11.36
N GLN A 64 16.54 1.37 -11.66
CA GLN A 64 17.72 1.37 -10.79
C GLN A 64 18.38 2.75 -10.70
N GLU A 65 18.54 3.46 -11.83
CA GLU A 65 19.03 4.84 -11.87
C GLU A 65 18.12 5.78 -11.06
N ARG A 66 16.82 5.52 -11.16
CA ARG A 66 15.72 6.31 -10.64
C ARG A 66 15.48 6.15 -9.13
N LEU A 67 15.60 4.92 -8.63
CA LEU A 67 15.23 4.54 -7.26
C LEU A 67 16.45 4.19 -6.40
N GLY A 68 17.60 3.89 -7.00
CA GLY A 68 18.80 3.48 -6.28
C GLY A 68 18.52 2.30 -5.33
N ARG A 69 18.86 2.48 -4.06
CA ARG A 69 18.63 1.47 -3.00
C ARG A 69 17.14 1.18 -2.69
N HIS A 70 16.22 1.99 -3.22
CA HIS A 70 14.78 1.81 -3.03
C HIS A 70 14.20 0.79 -4.02
N LEU A 71 14.95 0.35 -5.03
CA LEU A 71 14.62 -0.81 -5.85
C LEU A 71 15.20 -2.07 -5.22
N VAL A 72 14.33 -3.02 -4.86
CA VAL A 72 14.67 -4.30 -4.26
C VAL A 72 14.35 -5.40 -5.28
N VAL A 73 15.39 -5.93 -5.92
CA VAL A 73 15.28 -7.10 -6.79
C VAL A 73 15.29 -8.35 -5.93
N THR A 74 14.14 -9.02 -5.86
CA THR A 74 13.93 -10.27 -5.13
C THR A 74 14.37 -11.47 -5.98
N ASN A 75 14.60 -12.61 -5.34
CA ASN A 75 14.82 -13.88 -6.04
C ASN A 75 13.52 -14.70 -6.19
N CYS A 76 12.37 -14.01 -6.19
CA CYS A 76 11.05 -14.62 -6.35
C CYS A 76 10.75 -14.85 -7.83
N SER A 77 9.80 -15.75 -8.12
CA SER A 77 9.33 -15.96 -9.50
C SER A 77 8.68 -14.70 -10.07
N ALA A 78 8.84 -14.49 -11.37
CA ALA A 78 8.16 -13.45 -12.13
C ALA A 78 6.67 -13.75 -12.38
N GLU A 79 6.24 -14.99 -12.14
CA GLU A 79 4.84 -15.38 -12.28
C GLU A 79 3.91 -14.63 -11.31
N HIS A 80 2.65 -14.49 -11.69
CA HIS A 80 1.55 -14.05 -10.83
C HIS A 80 0.84 -15.25 -10.18
N SER A 81 1.63 -16.27 -9.81
CA SER A 81 1.13 -17.44 -9.10
C SER A 81 1.07 -17.18 -7.60
N HIS A 82 0.20 -17.92 -6.92
CA HIS A 82 0.04 -17.79 -5.47
C HIS A 82 1.37 -17.87 -4.67
N PRO A 83 2.29 -18.82 -4.96
CA PRO A 83 3.59 -18.86 -4.29
C PRO A 83 4.51 -17.68 -4.64
N ALA A 84 4.44 -17.15 -5.87
CA ALA A 84 5.27 -16.05 -6.32
C ALA A 84 4.90 -14.73 -5.62
N LEU A 85 3.60 -14.42 -5.54
CA LEU A 85 3.10 -13.26 -4.79
C LEU A 85 3.42 -13.38 -3.30
N SER A 86 3.21 -14.57 -2.72
CA SER A 86 3.58 -14.83 -1.32
C SER A 86 5.06 -14.61 -1.04
N CYS A 87 5.94 -14.96 -1.99
CA CYS A 87 7.38 -14.72 -1.88
C CYS A 87 7.71 -13.22 -1.87
N LYS A 88 7.09 -12.43 -2.76
CA LYS A 88 7.27 -10.97 -2.82
C LYS A 88 6.76 -10.29 -1.53
N MET A 89 5.58 -10.67 -1.06
CA MET A 89 5.02 -10.20 0.22
C MET A 89 5.94 -10.54 1.41
N ALA A 90 6.56 -11.72 1.42
CA ALA A 90 7.54 -12.07 2.46
C ALA A 90 8.77 -11.14 2.42
N ALA A 91 9.27 -10.83 1.23
CA ALA A 91 10.40 -9.90 1.05
C ALA A 91 10.06 -8.47 1.49
N GLU A 92 8.85 -7.98 1.15
CA GLU A 92 8.32 -6.70 1.63
C GLU A 92 8.27 -6.64 3.15
N PHE A 93 7.73 -7.70 3.77
CA PHE A 93 7.57 -7.81 5.21
C PHE A 93 8.92 -7.83 5.95
N ASP A 94 9.88 -8.63 5.46
CA ASP A 94 11.23 -8.71 6.05
C ASP A 94 12.00 -7.40 5.91
N ALA A 95 11.92 -6.75 4.75
CA ALA A 95 12.52 -5.43 4.53
C ALA A 95 11.92 -4.38 5.48
N PHE A 96 10.60 -4.40 5.68
CA PHE A 96 9.94 -3.54 6.67
C PHE A 96 10.43 -3.81 8.09
N LEU A 97 10.55 -5.08 8.51
CA LEU A 97 11.06 -5.40 9.83
C LEU A 97 12.49 -4.87 10.03
N ALA A 98 13.36 -5.05 9.02
CA ALA A 98 14.74 -4.57 9.02
C ALA A 98 14.85 -3.04 9.04
N SER A 99 13.90 -2.33 8.43
CA SER A 99 13.90 -0.86 8.35
C SER A 99 13.77 -0.15 9.71
N GLY A 100 13.20 -0.82 10.72
CA GLY A 100 12.89 -0.19 12.01
C GLY A 100 11.68 0.75 12.01
N LEU A 101 11.01 0.94 10.86
CA LEU A 101 9.91 1.88 10.67
C LEU A 101 8.64 1.43 11.39
N ARG A 102 7.72 2.37 11.65
CA ARG A 102 6.55 2.15 12.52
C ARG A 102 5.32 1.62 11.80
N TRP A 103 5.21 1.90 10.51
CA TRP A 103 4.10 1.48 9.68
C TRP A 103 4.63 0.73 8.45
N PHE A 104 3.97 -0.38 8.15
CA PHE A 104 4.03 -1.10 6.90
C PHE A 104 2.73 -0.81 6.17
N CYS A 105 2.80 -0.43 4.91
CA CYS A 105 1.61 -0.22 4.10
C CYS A 105 1.89 -0.78 2.72
N HIS A 106 1.21 -1.85 2.34
CA HIS A 106 1.33 -2.51 1.05
C HIS A 106 0.35 -1.87 0.06
N VAL A 107 0.76 -1.73 -1.20
CA VAL A 107 -0.09 -1.41 -2.35
C VAL A 107 0.43 -2.12 -3.62
N ASP A 108 -0.42 -2.27 -4.62
CA ASP A 108 -0.06 -2.80 -5.95
C ASP A 108 0.45 -1.68 -6.87
N ASP A 109 1.10 -2.03 -7.99
CA ASP A 109 1.60 -1.07 -8.99
C ASP A 109 0.49 -0.27 -9.70
N ASP A 110 -0.74 -0.75 -9.65
CA ASP A 110 -1.92 -0.08 -10.19
C ASP A 110 -2.59 0.87 -9.18
N ASN A 111 -1.97 1.08 -8.01
CA ASN A 111 -2.49 1.94 -6.95
C ASN A 111 -1.81 3.33 -6.94
N TYR A 112 -2.60 4.35 -6.65
CA TYR A 112 -2.17 5.71 -6.31
C TYR A 112 -2.30 5.92 -4.82
N VAL A 113 -1.24 6.35 -4.15
CA VAL A 113 -1.24 6.68 -2.72
C VAL A 113 -1.25 8.18 -2.51
N ASN A 114 -2.19 8.66 -1.69
CA ASN A 114 -2.20 10.02 -1.18
C ASN A 114 -1.50 10.05 0.19
N PRO A 115 -0.21 10.46 0.28
CA PRO A 115 0.55 10.39 1.52
C PRO A 115 -0.02 11.31 2.62
N ARG A 116 -0.69 12.41 2.24
CA ARG A 116 -1.30 13.33 3.22
C ARG A 116 -2.51 12.70 3.89
N ALA A 117 -3.42 12.10 3.13
CA ALA A 117 -4.56 11.39 3.69
C ALA A 117 -4.12 10.17 4.51
N LEU A 118 -3.10 9.44 4.02
CA LEU A 118 -2.53 8.30 4.74
C LEU A 118 -1.95 8.71 6.10
N LEU A 119 -1.15 9.77 6.14
CA LEU A 119 -0.63 10.39 7.36
C LEU A 119 -1.72 10.68 8.38
N GLN A 120 -2.76 11.39 7.92
CA GLN A 120 -3.88 11.82 8.74
C GLN A 120 -4.62 10.63 9.32
N LEU A 121 -4.90 9.61 8.51
CA LEU A 121 -5.52 8.36 8.97
C LEU A 121 -4.65 7.68 10.03
N LEU A 122 -3.37 7.44 9.75
CA LEU A 122 -2.51 6.67 10.64
C LEU A 122 -2.23 7.38 11.98
N ALA A 123 -2.27 8.72 11.99
CA ALA A 123 -2.18 9.51 13.21
C ALA A 123 -3.40 9.37 14.15
N THR A 124 -4.55 8.87 13.66
CA THR A 124 -5.74 8.65 14.51
C THR A 124 -5.61 7.45 15.44
N PHE A 125 -4.68 6.54 15.17
CA PHE A 125 -4.53 5.31 15.96
C PHE A 125 -3.63 5.52 17.18
N ALA A 126 -4.08 5.02 18.33
CA ALA A 126 -3.30 5.06 19.55
C ALA A 126 -2.00 4.22 19.43
N PRO A 127 -0.81 4.76 19.77
CA PRO A 127 0.48 4.05 19.61
C PRO A 127 0.56 2.70 20.34
N ALA A 128 -0.22 2.52 21.41
CA ALA A 128 -0.23 1.30 22.21
C ALA A 128 -1.03 0.15 21.58
N ARG A 129 -1.86 0.39 20.55
CA ARG A 129 -2.72 -0.64 19.94
C ARG A 129 -2.00 -1.38 18.82
N ASP A 130 -2.35 -2.65 18.63
CA ASP A 130 -2.03 -3.37 17.40
C ASP A 130 -3.02 -2.91 16.32
N VAL A 131 -2.53 -2.56 15.13
CA VAL A 131 -3.38 -2.01 14.06
C VAL A 131 -3.14 -2.74 12.76
N TYR A 132 -4.24 -3.21 12.17
CA TYR A 132 -4.37 -3.68 10.80
C TYR A 132 -5.56 -2.93 10.19
N VAL A 133 -5.32 -2.08 9.20
CA VAL A 133 -6.34 -1.20 8.60
C VAL A 133 -6.32 -1.32 7.08
N GLY A 134 -7.49 -1.34 6.48
CA GLY A 134 -7.65 -1.44 5.03
C GLY A 134 -9.12 -1.64 4.64
N ARG A 135 -9.37 -1.94 3.36
CA ARG A 135 -10.70 -2.24 2.85
C ARG A 135 -11.02 -3.74 3.00
N PRO A 136 -12.07 -4.14 3.73
CA PRO A 136 -12.49 -5.55 3.73
C PRO A 136 -12.90 -6.00 2.32
N SER A 137 -12.39 -7.15 1.87
CA SER A 137 -12.62 -7.65 0.51
C SER A 137 -14.05 -8.12 0.25
N LEU A 138 -14.68 -8.69 1.27
CA LEU A 138 -16.03 -9.24 1.19
C LEU A 138 -16.97 -8.49 2.13
N ASN A 139 -18.28 -8.72 2.00
CA ASN A 139 -19.29 -8.26 2.98
C ASN A 139 -19.45 -9.22 4.17
N ARG A 140 -18.64 -10.28 4.22
CA ARG A 140 -18.60 -11.32 5.25
C ARG A 140 -17.19 -11.88 5.37
N PRO A 141 -16.80 -12.47 6.51
CA PRO A 141 -15.52 -13.17 6.62
C PRO A 141 -15.40 -14.29 5.57
N ILE A 142 -14.19 -14.51 5.06
CA ILE A 142 -13.89 -15.68 4.23
C ILE A 142 -13.85 -16.94 5.09
N HIS A 143 -14.13 -18.09 4.49
CA HIS A 143 -13.96 -19.40 5.11
C HIS A 143 -12.78 -20.10 4.48
N ALA A 144 -11.91 -20.68 5.30
CA ALA A 144 -10.78 -21.46 4.84
C ALA A 144 -10.65 -22.76 5.63
N SER A 145 -10.00 -23.75 5.02
CA SER A 145 -9.66 -25.01 5.66
C SER A 145 -8.21 -24.98 6.08
N GLU A 146 -7.94 -25.11 7.36
CA GLU A 146 -6.59 -25.25 7.91
C GLU A 146 -6.30 -26.72 8.22
N PRO A 147 -5.35 -27.35 7.53
CA PRO A 147 -4.87 -28.68 7.88
C PRO A 147 -4.28 -28.71 9.29
N GLN A 148 -4.63 -29.74 10.06
CA GLN A 148 -4.10 -30.03 11.39
C GLN A 148 -3.38 -31.37 11.43
N PRO A 149 -2.56 -31.63 12.47
CA PRO A 149 -1.98 -32.95 12.69
C PRO A 149 -3.06 -34.06 12.71
N ARG A 150 -2.66 -35.28 12.32
CA ARG A 150 -3.53 -36.49 12.28
C ARG A 150 -4.65 -36.45 11.23
N ASN A 151 -4.48 -35.70 10.13
CA ASN A 151 -5.47 -35.57 9.04
C ASN A 151 -6.80 -34.94 9.49
N HIS A 152 -6.78 -34.14 10.55
CA HIS A 152 -7.91 -33.30 10.91
C HIS A 152 -7.85 -32.00 10.11
N THR A 153 -9.00 -31.39 9.88
CA THR A 153 -9.10 -30.07 9.26
C THR A 153 -9.90 -29.16 10.19
N ARG A 154 -9.37 -27.97 10.46
CA ARG A 154 -10.09 -26.92 11.17
C ARG A 154 -10.64 -25.93 10.17
N LEU A 155 -11.96 -25.73 10.21
CA LEU A 155 -12.58 -24.62 9.50
C LEU A 155 -12.25 -23.32 10.24
N VAL A 156 -11.70 -22.35 9.54
CA VAL A 156 -11.40 -21.02 10.06
C VAL A 156 -12.21 -19.98 9.29
N GLN A 157 -12.54 -18.90 9.99
CA GLN A 157 -13.33 -17.80 9.45
C GLN A 157 -12.68 -16.48 9.88
N PHE A 158 -12.38 -15.59 8.93
CA PHE A 158 -11.66 -14.34 9.21
C PHE A 158 -11.91 -13.26 8.16
N TRP A 159 -11.69 -12.00 8.54
CA TRP A 159 -11.60 -10.89 7.60
C TRP A 159 -10.18 -10.68 7.11
N PHE A 160 -10.04 -10.12 5.91
CA PHE A 160 -8.78 -9.68 5.35
C PHE A 160 -9.00 -8.39 4.54
N ALA A 161 -7.97 -7.55 4.50
CA ALA A 161 -7.96 -6.36 3.66
C ALA A 161 -7.56 -6.74 2.23
N THR A 162 -8.26 -6.21 1.23
CA THR A 162 -7.96 -6.43 -0.19
C THR A 162 -6.56 -5.90 -0.52
N GLY A 163 -5.68 -6.76 -1.06
CA GLY A 163 -4.32 -6.39 -1.47
C GLY A 163 -4.30 -5.17 -2.41
N GLY A 164 -5.04 -5.25 -3.52
CA GLY A 164 -5.13 -4.17 -4.51
C GLY A 164 -5.97 -2.96 -4.13
N ALA A 165 -6.45 -2.86 -2.88
CA ALA A 165 -6.90 -1.59 -2.31
C ALA A 165 -5.82 -0.94 -1.44
N GLY A 166 -4.76 -1.67 -1.11
CA GLY A 166 -3.79 -1.33 -0.11
C GLY A 166 -4.26 -1.56 1.33
N PHE A 167 -3.31 -1.83 2.21
CA PHE A 167 -3.54 -1.99 3.64
C PHE A 167 -2.32 -1.60 4.45
N CYS A 168 -2.52 -1.29 5.73
CA CYS A 168 -1.44 -0.94 6.64
C CYS A 168 -1.44 -1.76 7.94
N ILE A 169 -0.23 -2.07 8.43
CA ILE A 169 0.05 -2.79 9.66
C ILE A 169 1.08 -1.99 10.46
N ASN A 170 0.87 -1.79 11.76
CA ASN A 170 1.91 -1.17 12.58
C ASN A 170 2.98 -2.16 13.03
N ARG A 171 4.19 -1.66 13.31
CA ARG A 171 5.35 -2.49 13.68
C ARG A 171 5.06 -3.41 14.87
N LYS A 172 4.29 -2.93 15.84
CA LYS A 172 3.92 -3.72 17.02
C LYS A 172 3.17 -5.00 16.63
N LEU A 173 2.21 -4.91 15.72
CA LEU A 173 1.50 -6.07 15.20
C LEU A 173 2.41 -6.93 14.31
N ALA A 174 3.18 -6.31 13.41
CA ALA A 174 4.09 -7.02 12.52
C ALA A 174 5.11 -7.88 13.28
N LEU A 175 5.70 -7.36 14.38
CA LEU A 175 6.61 -8.15 15.21
C LEU A 175 5.96 -9.41 15.80
N LYS A 176 4.64 -9.39 16.05
CA LYS A 176 3.90 -10.58 16.49
C LYS A 176 3.62 -11.56 15.35
N MET A 177 3.57 -11.09 14.11
CA MET A 177 3.36 -11.93 12.93
C MET A 177 4.61 -12.72 12.51
N VAL A 178 5.80 -12.35 12.99
CA VAL A 178 7.10 -12.98 12.67
C VAL A 178 7.09 -14.52 12.63
N PRO A 179 6.47 -15.25 13.60
CA PRO A 179 6.44 -16.71 13.58
C PRO A 179 5.68 -17.35 12.42
N TRP A 180 4.94 -16.55 11.62
CA TRP A 180 4.20 -16.99 10.45
C TRP A 180 4.53 -16.21 9.18
N ALA A 181 5.10 -15.00 9.30
CA ALA A 181 5.25 -14.07 8.17
C ALA A 181 6.69 -13.76 7.75
N SER A 182 7.69 -13.98 8.61
CA SER A 182 9.08 -13.61 8.27
C SER A 182 9.85 -14.78 7.65
N GLY A 183 10.70 -14.49 6.66
CA GLY A 183 11.46 -15.47 5.89
C GLY A 183 10.55 -16.42 5.10
N PRO A 184 10.89 -17.72 4.99
CA PRO A 184 10.10 -18.67 4.18
C PRO A 184 8.70 -18.94 4.75
N ARG A 185 8.45 -18.55 6.02
CA ARG A 185 7.23 -18.90 6.74
C ARG A 185 5.97 -18.30 6.14
N PHE A 186 6.06 -17.14 5.48
CA PHE A 186 4.89 -16.55 4.83
C PHE A 186 4.38 -17.47 3.72
N VAL A 187 5.28 -17.97 2.88
CA VAL A 187 4.97 -18.93 1.80
C VAL A 187 4.46 -20.25 2.37
N ASP A 188 5.06 -20.75 3.46
CA ASP A 188 4.57 -21.95 4.14
C ASP A 188 3.14 -21.75 4.67
N THR A 189 2.88 -20.58 5.26
CA THR A 189 1.57 -20.24 5.84
C THR A 189 0.52 -20.07 4.76
N SER A 190 0.84 -19.39 3.66
CA SER A 190 -0.09 -19.22 2.53
C SER A 190 -0.38 -20.56 1.86
N THR A 191 0.63 -21.41 1.71
CA THR A 191 0.48 -22.79 1.19
C THR A 191 -0.38 -23.66 2.10
N LEU A 192 -0.23 -23.54 3.42
CA LEU A 192 -1.03 -24.28 4.41
C LEU A 192 -2.53 -24.02 4.23
N ILE A 193 -2.92 -22.76 4.08
CA ILE A 193 -4.34 -22.36 3.95
C ILE A 193 -4.83 -22.32 2.50
N ARG A 194 -3.91 -22.40 1.52
CA ARG A 194 -4.17 -22.34 0.08
C ARG A 194 -4.94 -21.08 -0.34
N LEU A 195 -4.56 -19.94 0.22
CA LEU A 195 -5.18 -18.64 -0.06
C LEU A 195 -4.12 -17.59 -0.37
N PRO A 196 -4.46 -16.57 -1.20
CA PRO A 196 -3.58 -15.48 -1.57
C PRO A 196 -2.83 -14.82 -0.41
N ASP A 197 -1.82 -14.03 -0.76
CA ASP A 197 -0.98 -13.27 0.17
C ASP A 197 -1.80 -12.31 1.07
N ASP A 198 -2.75 -11.57 0.50
CA ASP A 198 -3.63 -10.68 1.27
C ASP A 198 -4.50 -11.44 2.29
N CYS A 199 -5.05 -12.59 1.88
CA CYS A 199 -5.77 -13.51 2.74
C CYS A 199 -4.86 -14.10 3.83
N THR A 200 -3.59 -14.38 3.50
CA THR A 200 -2.59 -14.91 4.43
C THR A 200 -2.27 -13.90 5.52
N VAL A 201 -2.15 -12.61 5.18
CA VAL A 201 -2.02 -11.52 6.15
C VAL A 201 -3.21 -11.50 7.11
N GLY A 202 -4.44 -11.49 6.58
CA GLY A 202 -5.66 -11.50 7.39
C GLY A 202 -5.78 -12.74 8.28
N TYR A 203 -5.43 -13.91 7.74
CA TYR A 203 -5.40 -15.17 8.48
C TYR A 203 -4.43 -15.14 9.66
N ILE A 204 -3.19 -14.69 9.46
CA ILE A 204 -2.22 -14.58 10.56
C ILE A 204 -2.76 -13.65 11.64
N ILE A 205 -3.27 -12.48 11.25
CA ILE A 205 -3.73 -11.47 12.20
C ILE A 205 -4.96 -11.93 12.97
N GLU A 206 -6.01 -12.41 12.31
CA GLU A 206 -7.28 -12.75 12.98
C GLU A 206 -7.26 -14.16 13.59
N CYS A 207 -6.71 -15.17 12.88
CA CYS A 207 -6.78 -16.56 13.34
C CYS A 207 -5.59 -17.00 14.20
N LYS A 208 -4.40 -16.42 14.03
CA LYS A 208 -3.22 -16.76 14.87
C LYS A 208 -3.03 -15.81 16.03
N LEU A 209 -3.28 -14.52 15.82
CA LEU A 209 -3.02 -13.48 16.81
C LEU A 209 -4.27 -12.99 17.55
N GLY A 210 -5.47 -13.35 17.10
CA GLY A 210 -6.72 -12.84 17.67
C GLY A 210 -6.94 -11.34 17.46
N GLY A 211 -6.23 -10.75 16.48
CA GLY A 211 -6.42 -9.38 16.04
C GLY A 211 -7.69 -9.20 15.22
N ARG A 212 -7.92 -7.99 14.71
CA ARG A 212 -9.06 -7.67 13.85
C ARG A 212 -8.66 -6.67 12.79
N LEU A 213 -9.17 -6.86 11.58
CA LEU A 213 -9.16 -5.83 10.55
C LEU A 213 -10.01 -4.63 11.04
N GLN A 214 -9.44 -3.43 10.93
CA GLN A 214 -10.14 -2.17 11.11
C GLN A 214 -10.56 -1.67 9.72
N PRO A 215 -11.87 -1.73 9.37
CA PRO A 215 -12.34 -1.28 8.07
C PRO A 215 -12.11 0.22 7.90
N SER A 216 -11.57 0.61 6.74
CA SER A 216 -11.49 2.02 6.35
C SER A 216 -12.12 2.21 4.96
N PRO A 217 -13.03 3.19 4.79
CA PRO A 217 -13.62 3.51 3.49
C PRO A 217 -12.69 4.34 2.60
N LEU A 218 -11.48 4.65 3.06
CA LEU A 218 -10.52 5.49 2.34
C LEU A 218 -9.57 4.70 1.42
N PHE A 219 -9.64 3.37 1.47
CA PHE A 219 -8.86 2.48 0.61
C PHE A 219 -9.76 1.91 -0.49
N HIS A 220 -9.30 1.99 -1.74
CA HIS A 220 -10.11 1.65 -2.91
C HIS A 220 -9.36 0.77 -3.90
N SER A 221 -9.97 -0.35 -4.28
CA SER A 221 -9.50 -1.24 -5.35
C SER A 221 -10.26 -1.00 -6.65
N HIS A 222 -9.65 -1.32 -7.80
CA HIS A 222 -10.37 -1.38 -9.07
C HIS A 222 -11.44 -2.47 -9.11
N LEU A 223 -11.58 -3.31 -8.09
CA LEU A 223 -12.70 -4.26 -7.91
C LEU A 223 -13.97 -3.60 -7.34
N GLU A 224 -13.97 -2.27 -7.18
CA GLU A 224 -15.10 -1.45 -6.72
C GLU A 224 -15.61 -0.53 -7.82
N THR A 225 -16.81 0.05 -7.68
CA THR A 225 -17.28 1.05 -8.65
C THR A 225 -16.65 2.43 -8.39
N LEU A 226 -15.40 2.64 -8.87
CA LEU A 226 -14.61 3.86 -8.63
C LEU A 226 -15.28 5.14 -9.18
N GLN A 227 -16.17 5.01 -10.15
CA GLN A 227 -16.97 6.11 -10.71
C GLN A 227 -17.95 6.75 -9.70
N LEU A 228 -18.22 6.08 -8.57
CA LEU A 228 -19.04 6.62 -7.49
C LEU A 228 -18.30 7.67 -6.65
N LEU A 229 -16.97 7.70 -6.72
CA LEU A 229 -16.16 8.69 -6.01
C LEU A 229 -16.26 10.04 -6.72
N GLY A 230 -16.87 11.01 -6.06
CA GLY A 230 -16.98 12.38 -6.55
C GLY A 230 -15.64 13.12 -6.47
N ALA A 231 -15.41 14.07 -7.38
CA ALA A 231 -14.16 14.83 -7.44
C ALA A 231 -13.79 15.52 -6.10
N ALA A 232 -14.80 15.97 -5.34
CA ALA A 232 -14.60 16.59 -4.02
C ALA A 232 -14.12 15.61 -2.94
N GLN A 233 -14.37 14.30 -3.11
CA GLN A 233 -13.96 13.26 -2.16
C GLN A 233 -12.54 12.75 -2.44
N LEU A 234 -12.06 12.87 -3.68
CA LEU A 234 -10.76 12.33 -4.10
C LEU A 234 -9.58 12.79 -3.20
N PRO A 235 -9.49 14.07 -2.76
CA PRO A 235 -8.40 14.52 -1.89
C PRO A 235 -8.35 13.88 -0.50
N GLU A 236 -9.45 13.27 -0.06
CA GLU A 236 -9.56 12.61 1.24
C GLU A 236 -9.25 11.12 1.19
N GLN A 237 -9.20 10.53 -0.01
CA GLN A 237 -8.93 9.10 -0.17
C GLN A 237 -7.46 8.79 0.05
N VAL A 238 -7.18 7.65 0.68
CA VAL A 238 -5.83 7.18 1.01
C VAL A 238 -5.22 6.47 -0.20
N THR A 239 -5.96 5.54 -0.79
CA THR A 239 -5.57 4.86 -2.03
C THR A 239 -6.67 4.93 -3.07
N LEU A 240 -6.28 4.98 -4.33
CA LEU A 240 -7.14 4.83 -5.49
C LEU A 240 -6.47 3.84 -6.44
N SER A 241 -7.23 3.18 -7.31
CA SER A 241 -6.70 2.18 -8.24
C SER A 241 -7.22 2.44 -9.66
N TYR A 242 -6.71 1.71 -10.65
CA TYR A 242 -7.30 1.57 -11.96
C TYR A 242 -7.14 0.13 -12.43
N GLY A 243 -8.05 -0.36 -13.27
CA GLY A 243 -7.95 -1.72 -13.79
C GLY A 243 -9.19 -2.13 -14.56
N VAL A 244 -9.19 -3.35 -15.10
CA VAL A 244 -10.36 -3.89 -15.78
C VAL A 244 -11.24 -4.60 -14.74
N PHE A 245 -12.49 -4.18 -14.64
CA PHE A 245 -13.51 -4.81 -13.80
C PHE A 245 -14.77 -5.06 -14.62
N GLU A 246 -15.29 -6.29 -14.57
CA GLU A 246 -16.44 -6.73 -15.38
C GLU A 246 -16.31 -6.39 -16.88
N GLY A 247 -15.09 -6.52 -17.41
CA GLY A 247 -14.79 -6.27 -18.83
C GLY A 247 -14.73 -4.79 -19.23
N LYS A 248 -14.77 -3.85 -18.28
CA LYS A 248 -14.65 -2.42 -18.52
C LYS A 248 -13.47 -1.83 -17.77
N LEU A 249 -12.80 -0.85 -18.38
CA LEU A 249 -11.82 -0.05 -17.67
C LEU A 249 -12.54 0.73 -16.55
N ASN A 250 -12.12 0.47 -15.33
CA ASN A 250 -12.63 1.07 -14.12
C ASN A 250 -11.58 2.02 -13.55
N VAL A 251 -11.97 3.29 -13.46
CA VAL A 251 -11.14 4.42 -13.06
C VAL A 251 -11.97 5.39 -12.22
N ILE A 252 -11.33 6.35 -11.57
CA ILE A 252 -12.02 7.46 -10.91
C ILE A 252 -12.68 8.41 -11.93
N LYS A 253 -13.70 9.13 -11.48
CA LYS A 253 -14.37 10.14 -12.31
C LYS A 253 -13.69 11.51 -12.17
N LEU A 254 -12.76 11.80 -13.08
CA LEU A 254 -12.06 13.09 -13.13
C LEU A 254 -11.94 13.60 -14.57
N GLN A 255 -12.36 14.84 -14.80
CA GLN A 255 -12.47 15.43 -16.14
C GLN A 255 -11.12 15.77 -16.78
N GLY A 256 -10.10 16.07 -15.98
CA GLY A 256 -8.79 16.49 -16.46
C GLY A 256 -7.86 16.80 -15.30
N PRO A 257 -6.68 17.40 -15.57
CA PRO A 257 -6.35 18.17 -16.77
C PRO A 257 -6.00 17.39 -18.05
N PHE A 258 -5.83 16.06 -18.01
CA PHE A 258 -5.44 15.26 -19.19
C PHE A 258 -6.63 14.53 -19.82
N SER A 259 -6.59 14.35 -21.15
CA SER A 259 -7.62 13.55 -21.85
C SER A 259 -7.51 12.06 -21.49
N PRO A 260 -8.59 11.26 -21.57
CA PRO A 260 -8.56 9.81 -21.33
C PRO A 260 -7.48 9.05 -22.11
N GLU A 261 -7.12 9.54 -23.30
CA GLU A 261 -6.09 8.96 -24.14
C GLU A 261 -4.68 9.22 -23.60
N GLU A 262 -4.43 10.40 -23.01
CA GLU A 262 -3.14 10.78 -22.43
C GLU A 262 -2.91 10.20 -21.02
N ASP A 263 -3.98 9.97 -20.26
CA ASP A 263 -3.92 9.53 -18.86
C ASP A 263 -4.99 8.46 -18.56
N PRO A 264 -4.92 7.28 -19.18
CA PRO A 264 -6.00 6.28 -19.11
C PRO A 264 -6.33 5.84 -17.68
N SER A 265 -5.37 5.86 -16.74
CA SER A 265 -5.61 5.55 -15.32
C SER A 265 -6.24 6.69 -14.53
N ARG A 266 -6.21 7.92 -15.06
CA ARG A 266 -6.56 9.19 -14.38
C ARG A 266 -5.58 9.61 -13.28
N PHE A 267 -4.45 8.91 -13.11
CA PHE A 267 -3.48 9.18 -12.03
C PHE A 267 -2.70 10.47 -12.23
N ARG A 268 -2.37 10.85 -13.47
CA ARG A 268 -1.71 12.14 -13.73
C ARG A 268 -2.66 13.29 -13.42
N SER A 269 -3.93 13.13 -13.81
CA SER A 269 -4.98 14.10 -13.53
C SER A 269 -5.23 14.25 -12.04
N LEU A 270 -5.30 13.14 -11.30
CA LEU A 270 -5.41 13.12 -9.84
C LEU A 270 -4.20 13.79 -9.19
N HIS A 271 -2.98 13.48 -9.66
CA HIS A 271 -1.77 14.10 -9.13
C HIS A 271 -1.80 15.62 -9.28
N CYS A 272 -2.25 16.14 -10.42
CA CYS A 272 -2.39 17.57 -10.62
C CYS A 272 -3.52 18.21 -9.79
N LEU A 273 -4.57 17.45 -9.44
CA LEU A 273 -5.58 17.90 -8.49
C LEU A 273 -5.00 18.05 -7.07
N LEU A 274 -4.15 17.10 -6.64
CA LEU A 274 -3.57 17.08 -5.30
C LEU A 274 -2.35 18.01 -5.15
N PHE A 275 -1.57 18.16 -6.22
CA PHE A 275 -0.31 18.89 -6.28
C PHE A 275 -0.29 19.80 -7.51
N PRO A 276 -1.12 20.88 -7.52
CA PRO A 276 -1.27 21.74 -8.69
C PRO A 276 0.00 22.50 -9.09
N ASP A 277 0.93 22.68 -8.14
CA ASP A 277 2.21 23.36 -8.37
C ASP A 277 3.27 22.46 -9.05
N THR A 278 2.95 21.18 -9.31
CA THR A 278 3.86 20.26 -9.99
C THR A 278 4.15 20.76 -11.41
N PRO A 279 5.43 20.98 -11.82
CA PRO A 279 5.76 21.74 -13.04
C PRO A 279 5.23 21.19 -14.37
N TRP A 280 4.98 19.89 -14.46
CA TRP A 280 4.46 19.24 -15.66
C TRP A 280 2.93 19.22 -15.71
N CYS A 281 2.25 19.66 -14.65
CA CYS A 281 0.80 19.77 -14.66
C CYS A 281 0.35 20.87 -15.62
N PRO A 282 -0.60 20.59 -16.53
CA PRO A 282 -1.14 21.60 -17.40
C PRO A 282 -1.77 22.69 -16.55
N GLN A 283 -1.39 23.95 -16.79
CA GLN A 283 -2.11 25.06 -16.19
C GLN A 283 -3.52 25.05 -16.75
N LEU A 284 -4.52 25.00 -15.86
CA LEU A 284 -5.91 25.18 -16.25
C LEU A 284 -5.99 26.57 -16.88
N VAL A 285 -6.01 26.63 -18.21
CA VAL A 285 -6.35 27.85 -18.93
C VAL A 285 -7.77 28.15 -18.50
N ALA A 286 -7.94 29.13 -17.61
CA ALA A 286 -9.25 29.64 -17.24
C ALA A 286 -9.96 30.00 -18.55
N ARG A 287 -10.98 29.21 -18.90
CA ARG A 287 -11.94 29.54 -19.95
C ARG A 287 -13.14 30.18 -19.31
#